data_AF-A0A929I0J5-F1
#
_entry.id   AF-A0A929I0J5-F1
#
_cell.length_a   1.000
_cell.length_b   1.000
_cell.length_c   1.000
_cell.angle_alpha   90.00
_cell.angle_beta   90.00
_cell.angle_gamma   90.00
#
_symmetry.space_group_name_H-M   'P 1'
#
loop_
_entity.id
_entity.type
_entity.pdbx_description
1 polymer ?
#
loop_
_entity_poly.entity_id
_entity_poly.type
_entity_poly.pdbx_seq_one_letter_code
_entity_poly.pdbx_strand_id
1 'polypeptide(L)'
;MYDYAPLFLTHNYRASYNRIGEPSARYDDRGNEQVYIDSRKPIIFFLKNTFTTPKGHYTNLIYRVHFPKVPFSLIPFYLTAGKNVGLIVVITLDSQQRPVLVTTVHTCGCYLVIVPTSFLPRDALPVKWREKPISAYGENLPWLLDYSKIRDPKLLIHLRPGVHRVMDLEIIDKQELKDSRRFNVIYADLKPARELEKLPIDSGTTSFYHQKGILKGYVKGSVKPLESIFLSLLSLDFFVGTDKVYADYRQSGNPFYTSLKPWNRKTSDMLDFATFLEFWGWQL
;
A
#
# COMPACT_ATOMS: atom_id res chain seq x y z
N MET A 1 9.23 15.12 4.32
CA MET A 1 9.03 13.68 4.00
C MET A 1 8.91 12.85 5.27
N TYR A 2 9.86 12.96 6.21
CA TYR A 2 9.78 12.28 7.50
C TYR A 2 8.57 12.72 8.34
N ASP A 3 8.18 13.98 8.26
CA ASP A 3 7.06 14.52 9.07
C ASP A 3 5.70 13.92 8.73
N TYR A 4 5.51 13.46 7.50
CA TYR A 4 4.28 12.85 7.01
C TYR A 4 4.30 11.32 7.04
N ALA A 5 5.38 10.69 7.53
CA ALA A 5 5.45 9.24 7.59
C ALA A 5 4.28 8.71 8.44
N PRO A 6 3.46 7.77 7.90
CA PRO A 6 2.32 7.24 8.62
C PRO A 6 2.77 6.30 9.74
N LEU A 7 1.89 6.18 10.74
CA LEU A 7 2.00 5.22 11.81
C LEU A 7 1.12 4.02 11.48
N PHE A 8 1.60 2.80 11.72
CA PHE A 8 0.83 1.58 11.46
C PHE A 8 0.50 0.91 12.79
N LEU A 9 -0.78 0.88 13.14
CA LEU A 9 -1.26 0.12 14.31
C LEU A 9 -1.53 -1.32 13.89
N THR A 10 -0.63 -2.21 14.30
CA THR A 10 -0.77 -3.65 14.08
C THR A 10 -1.33 -4.32 15.34
N HIS A 11 -2.51 -4.92 15.20
CA HIS A 11 -3.10 -5.71 16.29
C HIS A 11 -2.54 -7.14 16.30
N ASN A 12 -2.62 -7.81 17.46
CA ASN A 12 -2.10 -9.17 17.65
C ASN A 12 -0.63 -9.32 17.21
N TYR A 13 0.24 -8.43 17.70
CA TYR A 13 1.66 -8.35 17.37
C TYR A 13 2.46 -9.63 17.72
N ARG A 14 1.96 -10.46 18.63
CA ARG A 14 2.59 -11.75 18.97
C ARG A 14 2.66 -12.70 17.78
N ALA A 15 1.67 -12.65 16.89
CA ALA A 15 1.71 -13.36 15.63
C ALA A 15 2.65 -12.66 14.64
N SER A 16 3.78 -13.30 14.31
CA SER A 16 4.83 -12.71 13.46
C SER A 16 4.36 -12.29 12.07
N TYR A 17 3.31 -12.93 11.53
CA TYR A 17 2.73 -12.57 10.23
C TYR A 17 1.98 -11.22 10.24
N ASN A 18 1.64 -10.67 11.42
CA ASN A 18 1.06 -9.32 11.55
C ASN A 18 2.11 -8.23 11.69
N ARG A 19 3.39 -8.59 11.78
CA ARG A 19 4.48 -7.62 11.93
C ARG A 19 4.90 -7.12 10.56
N ILE A 20 5.05 -5.80 10.47
CA ILE A 20 5.80 -5.20 9.37
C ILE A 20 7.25 -5.65 9.48
N GLY A 21 7.84 -6.06 8.37
CA GLY A 21 9.22 -6.55 8.33
C GLY A 21 10.00 -6.07 7.12
N GLU A 22 11.28 -6.43 7.11
CA GLU A 22 12.23 -6.11 6.05
C GLU A 22 12.22 -7.18 4.95
N PRO A 23 11.89 -6.83 3.69
CA PRO A 23 12.18 -7.68 2.54
C PRO A 23 13.65 -8.09 2.52
N SER A 24 13.89 -9.40 2.50
CA SER A 24 15.20 -10.04 2.63
C SER A 24 15.31 -11.20 1.64
N ALA A 25 16.55 -11.62 1.35
CA ALA A 25 16.83 -12.73 0.46
C ALA A 25 17.79 -13.74 1.10
N ARG A 26 17.71 -15.00 0.65
CA ARG A 26 18.62 -16.11 1.00
C ARG A 26 18.55 -17.19 -0.07
N TYR A 27 19.48 -18.13 -0.05
CA TYR A 27 19.31 -19.41 -0.74
C TYR A 27 18.62 -20.42 0.17
N ASP A 28 17.76 -21.26 -0.41
CA ASP A 28 17.22 -22.44 0.27
C ASP A 28 18.21 -23.62 0.25
N ASP A 29 17.86 -24.73 0.91
CA ASP A 29 18.71 -25.93 0.99
C ASP A 29 19.03 -26.56 -0.38
N ARG A 30 18.31 -26.16 -1.43
CA ARG A 30 18.51 -26.62 -2.81
C ARG A 30 19.28 -25.59 -3.65
N GLY A 31 19.78 -24.53 -3.03
CA GLY A 31 20.49 -23.44 -3.71
C GLY A 31 19.59 -22.51 -4.52
N ASN A 32 18.26 -22.58 -4.36
CA ASN A 32 17.37 -21.66 -5.05
C ASN A 32 17.24 -20.37 -4.26
N GLU A 33 17.28 -19.26 -4.99
CA GLU A 33 17.04 -17.95 -4.41
C GLU A 33 15.60 -17.84 -3.89
N GLN A 34 15.46 -17.35 -2.65
CA GLN A 34 14.19 -17.08 -2.00
C GLN A 34 14.18 -15.66 -1.42
N VAL A 35 13.13 -14.90 -1.73
CA VAL A 35 12.82 -13.66 -1.00
C VAL A 35 11.73 -13.91 0.04
N TYR A 36 11.85 -13.25 1.17
CA TYR A 36 10.93 -13.35 2.30
C TYR A 36 10.90 -12.04 3.07
N ILE A 37 9.95 -11.88 4.00
CA ILE A 37 9.89 -10.72 4.89
C ILE A 37 10.42 -11.13 6.27
N ASP A 38 11.48 -10.47 6.71
CA ASP A 38 12.03 -10.62 8.06
C ASP A 38 11.28 -9.73 9.05
N SER A 39 10.46 -10.36 9.89
CA SER A 39 9.64 -9.68 10.91
C SER A 39 10.39 -9.20 12.16
N ARG A 40 11.73 -9.35 12.22
CA ARG A 40 12.53 -8.93 13.39
C ARG A 40 12.71 -7.42 13.47
N LYS A 41 12.78 -6.73 12.33
CA LYS A 41 12.95 -5.28 12.23
C LYS A 41 11.98 -4.69 11.21
N PRO A 42 11.12 -3.73 11.58
CA PRO A 42 10.22 -3.10 10.63
C PRO A 42 10.98 -2.08 9.79
N ILE A 43 10.68 -2.05 8.49
CA ILE A 43 11.17 -1.06 7.53
C ILE A 43 9.97 -0.51 6.75
N ILE A 44 9.97 0.79 6.54
CA ILE A 44 9.03 1.48 5.66
C ILE A 44 9.81 1.95 4.43
N PHE A 45 9.39 1.49 3.25
CA PHE A 45 9.99 1.95 2.00
C PHE A 45 9.27 3.21 1.54
N PHE A 46 10.01 4.19 1.02
CA PHE A 46 9.42 5.43 0.56
C PHE A 46 9.81 5.78 -0.89
N LEU A 47 8.89 6.45 -1.56
CA LEU A 47 9.07 7.06 -2.87
C LEU A 47 8.36 8.43 -2.86
N LYS A 48 8.86 9.36 -3.67
CA LYS A 48 8.18 10.64 -3.94
C LYS A 48 8.00 10.79 -5.44
N ASN A 49 6.81 11.20 -5.86
CA ASN A 49 6.58 11.66 -7.23
C ASN A 49 5.70 12.92 -7.22
N THR A 50 5.61 13.57 -8.37
CA THR A 50 4.82 14.79 -8.56
C THR A 50 3.93 14.62 -9.77
N PHE A 51 2.77 15.25 -9.74
CA PHE A 51 1.85 15.30 -10.87
C PHE A 51 1.14 16.66 -10.90
N THR A 52 0.59 17.01 -12.06
CA THR A 52 -0.14 18.25 -12.29
C THR A 52 -1.52 17.93 -12.83
N THR A 53 -2.50 18.73 -12.45
CA THR A 53 -3.87 18.71 -12.97
C THR A 53 -4.26 20.13 -13.38
N PRO A 54 -5.45 20.35 -13.96
CA PRO A 54 -5.96 21.70 -14.17
C PRO A 54 -6.10 22.54 -12.89
N LYS A 55 -6.25 21.94 -11.70
CA LYS A 55 -6.40 22.69 -10.43
C LYS A 55 -5.11 22.91 -9.67
N GLY A 56 -4.01 22.27 -10.05
CA GLY A 56 -2.71 22.59 -9.43
C GLY A 56 -1.62 21.54 -9.59
N HIS A 57 -0.58 21.75 -8.79
CA HIS A 57 0.59 20.89 -8.72
C HIS A 57 0.58 20.15 -7.39
N TYR A 58 0.81 18.85 -7.44
CA TYR A 58 0.72 17.97 -6.29
C TYR A 58 1.96 17.10 -6.14
N THR A 59 2.24 16.72 -4.90
CA THR A 59 3.33 15.80 -4.55
C THR A 59 2.74 14.59 -3.84
N ASN A 60 3.01 13.38 -4.34
CA ASN A 60 2.71 12.18 -3.58
C ASN A 60 3.92 11.77 -2.76
N LEU A 61 3.69 11.54 -1.46
CA LEU A 61 4.59 10.81 -0.58
C LEU A 61 4.05 9.38 -0.45
N ILE A 62 4.79 8.42 -0.99
CA ILE A 62 4.37 7.03 -1.12
C ILE A 62 5.16 6.21 -0.11
N TYR A 63 4.47 5.52 0.78
CA TYR A 63 5.04 4.65 1.80
C TYR A 63 4.57 3.22 1.56
N ARG A 64 5.50 2.27 1.62
CA ARG A 64 5.26 0.85 1.34
C ARG A 64 5.79 0.00 2.48
N VAL A 65 4.93 -0.86 3.02
CA VAL A 65 5.29 -1.82 4.08
C VAL A 65 4.96 -3.24 3.64
N HIS A 66 5.63 -4.22 4.25
CA HIS A 66 5.49 -5.63 3.90
C HIS A 66 5.26 -6.52 5.10
N PHE A 67 4.48 -7.58 4.86
CA PHE A 67 4.14 -8.61 5.83
C PHE A 67 4.56 -9.99 5.31
N PRO A 68 4.99 -10.91 6.19
CA PRO A 68 5.42 -12.26 5.77
C PRO A 68 4.37 -13.01 4.95
N LYS A 69 3.10 -12.97 5.38
CA LYS A 69 2.00 -13.66 4.71
C LYS A 69 0.62 -13.23 5.21
N VAL A 70 -0.40 -13.49 4.40
CA VAL A 70 -1.77 -13.75 4.87
C VAL A 70 -1.89 -15.28 5.05
N PRO A 71 -2.14 -15.79 6.27
CA PRO A 71 -2.32 -17.22 6.48
C PRO A 71 -3.58 -17.70 5.77
N PHE A 72 -3.51 -18.90 5.21
CA PHE A 72 -4.70 -19.54 4.64
C PHE A 72 -5.72 -19.82 5.74
N SER A 73 -6.99 -19.58 5.41
CA SER A 73 -8.13 -19.86 6.27
C SER A 73 -9.29 -20.28 5.38
N LEU A 74 -9.99 -21.36 5.76
CA LEU A 74 -11.23 -21.81 5.10
C LEU A 74 -12.45 -21.08 5.68
N ILE A 75 -12.40 -20.69 6.95
CA ILE A 75 -13.47 -19.97 7.65
C ILE A 75 -12.86 -18.89 8.56
N PRO A 76 -13.03 -17.60 8.25
CA PRO A 76 -13.52 -17.08 6.96
C PRO A 76 -12.55 -17.42 5.81
N PHE A 77 -13.07 -17.63 4.59
CA PHE A 77 -12.27 -17.94 3.42
C PHE A 77 -11.45 -16.73 2.97
N TYR A 78 -10.12 -16.83 3.01
CA TYR A 78 -9.24 -15.76 2.55
C TYR A 78 -8.71 -16.06 1.16
N LEU A 79 -9.35 -15.47 0.14
CA LEU A 79 -8.92 -15.54 -1.25
C LEU A 79 -7.47 -15.04 -1.43
N THR A 80 -7.07 -14.06 -0.62
CA THR A 80 -5.78 -13.36 -0.69
C THR A 80 -4.64 -14.05 0.07
N ALA A 81 -4.85 -15.28 0.53
CA ALA A 81 -3.83 -16.06 1.20
C ALA A 81 -2.56 -16.19 0.34
N GLY A 82 -1.40 -15.89 0.92
CA GLY A 82 -0.13 -15.86 0.19
C GLY A 82 0.97 -15.16 0.96
N LYS A 83 2.19 -15.18 0.41
CA LYS A 83 3.39 -14.60 1.03
C LYS A 83 3.68 -13.19 0.50
N ASN A 84 4.60 -12.49 1.17
CA ASN A 84 5.22 -11.22 0.74
C ASN A 84 4.20 -10.13 0.41
N VAL A 85 3.13 -10.08 1.19
CA VAL A 85 2.02 -9.14 1.03
C VAL A 85 2.51 -7.75 1.36
N GLY A 86 2.02 -6.74 0.64
CA GLY A 86 2.37 -5.35 0.91
C GLY A 86 1.18 -4.42 0.92
N LEU A 87 1.39 -3.28 1.57
CA LEU A 87 0.47 -2.16 1.64
C LEU A 87 1.22 -0.91 1.18
N ILE A 88 0.56 -0.12 0.34
CA ILE A 88 0.99 1.20 -0.08
C ILE A 88 0.03 2.23 0.52
N VAL A 89 0.63 3.29 1.05
CA VAL A 89 -0.05 4.49 1.53
C VAL A 89 0.51 5.66 0.74
N VAL A 90 -0.36 6.42 0.09
CA VAL A 90 0.00 7.62 -0.64
C VAL A 90 -0.62 8.81 0.08
N ILE A 91 0.21 9.76 0.48
CA ILE A 91 -0.22 11.05 1.00
C ILE A 91 0.02 12.08 -0.09
N THR A 92 -1.06 12.59 -0.66
CA THR A 92 -1.00 13.63 -1.69
C THR A 92 -0.98 14.99 -1.03
N LEU A 93 0.05 15.78 -1.32
CA LEU A 93 0.23 17.14 -0.85
C LEU A 93 -0.11 18.14 -1.95
N ASP A 94 -0.74 19.24 -1.58
CA ASP A 94 -0.89 20.40 -2.47
C ASP A 94 0.40 21.25 -2.57
N SER A 95 0.33 22.35 -3.32
CA SER A 95 1.44 23.30 -3.48
C SER A 95 1.86 23.99 -2.17
N GLN A 96 0.97 24.03 -1.17
CA GLN A 96 1.24 24.56 0.18
C GLN A 96 1.80 23.48 1.13
N GLN A 97 2.14 22.29 0.60
CA GLN A 97 2.62 21.13 1.36
C GLN A 97 1.59 20.61 2.39
N ARG A 98 0.29 20.84 2.19
CA ARG A 98 -0.78 20.31 3.05
C ARG A 98 -1.30 18.99 2.48
N PRO A 99 -1.55 17.97 3.32
CA PRO A 99 -2.12 16.71 2.85
C PRO A 99 -3.56 16.93 2.42
N VAL A 100 -3.90 16.63 1.17
CA VAL A 100 -5.25 16.78 0.60
C VAL A 100 -5.96 15.44 0.38
N LEU A 101 -5.20 14.36 0.11
CA LEU A 101 -5.73 13.00 0.01
C LEU A 101 -4.82 12.01 0.75
N VAL A 102 -5.45 10.95 1.26
CA VAL A 102 -4.78 9.73 1.70
C VAL A 102 -5.34 8.56 0.91
N THR A 103 -4.49 7.89 0.13
CA THR A 103 -4.84 6.70 -0.64
C THR A 103 -4.17 5.48 -0.03
N THR A 104 -4.93 4.43 0.27
CA THR A 104 -4.40 3.15 0.74
C THR A 104 -4.74 2.06 -0.27
N VAL A 105 -3.78 1.19 -0.59
CA VAL A 105 -3.96 0.09 -1.54
C VAL A 105 -2.99 -1.02 -1.22
N HIS A 106 -3.38 -2.28 -1.40
CA HIS A 106 -2.45 -3.40 -1.29
C HIS A 106 -1.53 -3.49 -2.52
N THR A 107 -0.35 -4.08 -2.40
CA THR A 107 0.60 -4.17 -3.53
C THR A 107 0.13 -5.06 -4.69
N CYS A 108 -0.98 -5.79 -4.53
CA CYS A 108 -1.75 -6.44 -5.61
C CYS A 108 -2.51 -5.44 -6.52
N GLY A 109 -2.73 -4.19 -6.08
CA GLY A 109 -3.67 -3.24 -6.68
C GLY A 109 -5.11 -3.35 -6.14
N CYS A 110 -5.32 -4.21 -5.15
CA CYS A 110 -6.61 -4.48 -4.50
C CYS A 110 -6.79 -3.68 -3.20
N TYR A 111 -8.00 -3.67 -2.64
CA TYR A 111 -8.34 -2.94 -1.41
C TYR A 111 -8.06 -1.43 -1.46
N LEU A 112 -8.30 -0.82 -2.62
CA LEU A 112 -8.12 0.62 -2.79
C LEU A 112 -9.16 1.40 -1.99
N VAL A 113 -8.70 2.39 -1.21
CA VAL A 113 -9.53 3.43 -0.61
C VAL A 113 -8.82 4.77 -0.75
N ILE A 114 -9.58 5.82 -1.07
CA ILE A 114 -9.10 7.21 -1.13
C ILE A 114 -9.96 8.02 -0.16
N VAL A 115 -9.32 8.68 0.81
CA VAL A 115 -9.98 9.50 1.83
C VAL A 115 -9.50 10.94 1.71
N PRO A 116 -10.40 11.92 1.61
CA PRO A 116 -10.03 13.32 1.56
C PRO A 116 -9.66 13.82 2.94
N THR A 117 -8.89 14.91 2.97
CA THR A 117 -8.62 15.63 4.21
C THR A 117 -9.44 16.92 4.29
N SER A 118 -9.43 17.55 5.47
CA SER A 118 -9.97 18.90 5.68
C SER A 118 -9.35 19.99 4.80
N PHE A 119 -8.24 19.72 4.10
CA PHE A 119 -7.59 20.67 3.19
C PHE A 119 -7.99 20.50 1.72
N LEU A 120 -8.71 19.43 1.37
CA LEU A 120 -9.19 19.25 0.01
C LEU A 120 -10.35 20.21 -0.30
N PRO A 121 -10.28 21.00 -1.39
CA PRO A 121 -11.39 21.81 -1.84
C PRO A 121 -12.64 20.96 -2.14
N ARG A 122 -13.83 21.46 -1.76
CA ARG A 122 -15.09 20.71 -1.93
C ARG A 122 -15.39 20.35 -3.38
N ASP A 123 -15.03 21.22 -4.31
CA ASP A 123 -15.22 21.01 -5.75
C ASP A 123 -14.24 19.98 -6.35
N ALA A 124 -13.24 19.51 -5.58
CA ALA A 124 -12.36 18.41 -5.96
C ALA A 124 -12.88 17.02 -5.52
N LEU A 125 -13.93 16.99 -4.69
CA LEU A 125 -14.57 15.74 -4.27
C LEU A 125 -15.33 15.09 -5.44
N PRO A 126 -15.53 13.76 -5.43
CA PRO A 126 -16.42 13.11 -6.38
C PRO A 126 -17.85 13.69 -6.33
N VAL A 127 -18.52 13.78 -7.49
CA VAL A 127 -19.87 14.37 -7.60
C VAL A 127 -20.89 13.73 -6.63
N LYS A 128 -20.75 12.44 -6.35
CA LYS A 128 -21.62 11.69 -5.43
C LYS A 128 -20.97 11.44 -4.07
N TRP A 129 -20.00 12.28 -3.66
CA TRP A 129 -19.36 12.14 -2.35
C TRP A 129 -20.40 12.24 -1.24
N ARG A 130 -20.36 11.29 -0.32
CA ARG A 130 -21.29 11.21 0.80
C ARG A 130 -20.50 11.54 2.06
N GLU A 131 -20.98 12.48 2.86
CA GLU A 131 -20.43 12.80 4.18
C GLU A 131 -20.80 11.70 5.21
N LYS A 132 -20.55 10.44 4.84
CA LYS A 132 -20.85 9.22 5.58
C LYS A 132 -19.67 8.26 5.45
N PRO A 133 -19.36 7.45 6.47
CA PRO A 133 -18.25 6.51 6.43
C PRO A 133 -18.17 5.71 5.13
N ILE A 134 -16.95 5.55 4.64
CA ILE A 134 -16.66 4.83 3.40
C ILE A 134 -16.70 3.34 3.73
N SER A 135 -17.77 2.67 3.29
CA SER A 135 -17.86 1.23 3.41
C SER A 135 -17.06 0.56 2.29
N ALA A 136 -15.94 -0.04 2.63
CA ALA A 136 -15.04 -0.68 1.67
C ALA A 136 -14.59 -2.04 2.21
N TYR A 137 -14.88 -3.10 1.45
CA TYR A 137 -14.42 -4.46 1.74
C TYR A 137 -14.75 -4.99 3.14
N GLY A 138 -15.91 -4.59 3.69
CA GLY A 138 -16.34 -4.96 5.04
C GLY A 138 -15.74 -4.11 6.16
N GLU A 139 -15.00 -3.06 5.82
CA GLU A 139 -14.50 -2.03 6.74
C GLU A 139 -15.31 -0.75 6.60
N ASN A 140 -15.26 0.10 7.63
CA ASN A 140 -15.89 1.43 7.62
C ASN A 140 -14.82 2.48 7.93
N LEU A 141 -14.30 3.12 6.90
CA LEU A 141 -13.28 4.16 7.02
C LEU A 141 -13.93 5.54 7.17
N PRO A 142 -13.25 6.54 7.75
CA PRO A 142 -13.78 7.90 7.81
C PRO A 142 -14.02 8.46 6.41
N TRP A 143 -15.01 9.33 6.30
CA TRP A 143 -15.30 10.07 5.07
C TRP A 143 -14.44 11.33 4.92
N LEU A 144 -13.72 11.72 5.97
CA LEU A 144 -12.83 12.88 5.99
C LEU A 144 -11.78 12.68 7.08
N LEU A 145 -10.53 12.98 6.77
CA LEU A 145 -9.45 13.10 7.75
C LEU A 145 -9.26 14.56 8.14
N ASP A 146 -9.66 14.92 9.36
CA ASP A 146 -9.59 16.30 9.83
C ASP A 146 -8.21 16.63 10.43
N TYR A 147 -7.37 17.30 9.65
CA TYR A 147 -6.06 17.78 10.09
C TYR A 147 -6.14 19.13 10.80
N SER A 148 -7.26 19.85 10.72
CA SER A 148 -7.36 21.24 11.17
C SER A 148 -7.42 21.40 12.69
N LYS A 149 -7.80 20.33 13.41
CA LYS A 149 -8.06 20.36 14.86
C LYS A 149 -6.88 19.89 15.72
N ILE A 150 -5.79 19.44 15.10
CA ILE A 150 -4.68 18.78 15.79
C ILE A 150 -3.39 19.56 15.54
N ARG A 151 -2.62 19.78 16.61
CA ARG A 151 -1.44 20.66 16.57
C ARG A 151 -0.25 20.01 15.86
N ASP A 152 0.05 18.75 16.18
CA ASP A 152 1.09 17.96 15.51
C ASP A 152 0.48 16.66 14.95
N PRO A 153 -0.28 16.76 13.84
CA PRO A 153 -1.08 15.65 13.34
C PRO A 153 -0.21 14.52 12.79
N LYS A 154 -0.58 13.28 13.13
CA LYS A 154 -0.02 12.06 12.55
C LYS A 154 -1.14 11.18 12.02
N LEU A 155 -0.95 10.66 10.81
CA LEU A 155 -1.83 9.65 10.23
C LEU A 155 -1.55 8.30 10.88
N LEU A 156 -2.53 7.79 11.61
CA LEU A 156 -2.55 6.44 12.17
C LEU A 156 -3.40 5.52 11.29
N ILE A 157 -2.81 4.39 10.90
CA ILE A 157 -3.41 3.41 10.01
C ILE A 157 -3.67 2.14 10.79
N HIS A 158 -4.94 1.80 10.98
CA HIS A 158 -5.35 0.62 11.71
C HIS A 158 -5.39 -0.59 10.77
N LEU A 159 -4.66 -1.64 11.12
CA LEU A 159 -4.53 -2.83 10.27
C LEU A 159 -5.23 -4.04 10.87
N ARG A 160 -6.12 -4.64 10.08
CA ARG A 160 -6.80 -5.88 10.46
C ARG A 160 -5.80 -7.05 10.57
N PRO A 161 -5.74 -7.76 11.71
CA PRO A 161 -4.91 -8.95 11.86
C PRO A 161 -5.16 -10.01 10.79
N GLY A 162 -4.09 -10.67 10.37
CA GLY A 162 -4.10 -11.80 9.46
C GLY A 162 -4.23 -11.43 8.00
N VAL A 163 -5.01 -10.39 7.66
CA VAL A 163 -5.28 -9.98 6.27
C VAL A 163 -4.69 -8.62 5.90
N HIS A 164 -4.20 -7.87 6.89
CA HIS A 164 -3.47 -6.60 6.74
C HIS A 164 -4.22 -5.53 5.94
N ARG A 165 -5.55 -5.62 5.94
CA ARG A 165 -6.44 -4.61 5.36
C ARG A 165 -6.51 -3.39 6.27
N VAL A 166 -6.60 -2.21 5.67
CA VAL A 166 -6.84 -0.98 6.42
C VAL A 166 -8.28 -1.00 6.89
N MET A 167 -8.48 -1.10 8.20
CA MET A 167 -9.80 -1.15 8.84
C MET A 167 -10.28 0.23 9.29
N ASP A 168 -9.33 1.14 9.56
CA ASP A 168 -9.63 2.51 9.93
C ASP A 168 -8.42 3.43 9.65
N LEU A 169 -8.69 4.72 9.53
CA LEU A 169 -7.70 5.78 9.40
C LEU A 169 -8.04 6.88 10.41
N GLU A 170 -7.03 7.36 11.14
CA GLU A 170 -7.23 8.34 12.19
C GLU A 170 -6.13 9.39 12.12
N ILE A 171 -6.48 10.64 12.40
CA ILE A 171 -5.47 11.67 12.67
C ILE A 171 -5.38 11.81 14.19
N ILE A 172 -4.21 11.57 14.74
CA ILE A 172 -3.91 11.71 16.18
C ILE A 172 -2.91 12.83 16.40
N ASP A 173 -2.87 13.39 17.60
CA ASP A 173 -1.75 14.25 17.99
C ASP A 173 -0.53 13.38 18.31
N LYS A 174 0.66 13.80 17.85
CA LYS A 174 1.91 13.10 18.13
C LYS A 174 2.15 12.86 19.62
N GLN A 175 1.66 13.73 20.51
CA GLN A 175 1.80 13.52 21.95
C GLN A 175 1.06 12.28 22.45
N GLU A 176 0.00 11.84 21.77
CA GLU A 176 -0.75 10.63 22.14
C GLU A 176 0.10 9.36 22.03
N LEU A 177 1.14 9.37 21.18
CA LEU A 177 2.10 8.26 21.08
C LEU A 177 2.87 7.99 22.37
N LYS A 178 2.90 8.95 23.30
CA LYS A 178 3.53 8.78 24.62
C LYS A 178 2.66 8.00 25.60
N ASP A 179 1.36 7.81 25.31
CA ASP A 179 0.48 7.02 26.16
C ASP A 179 0.75 5.52 25.97
N SER A 180 1.60 4.97 26.84
CA SER A 180 1.98 3.55 26.82
C SER A 180 0.82 2.59 27.11
N ARG A 181 -0.33 3.09 27.61
CA ARG A 181 -1.54 2.27 27.79
C ARG A 181 -2.24 2.01 26.47
N ARG A 182 -2.06 2.91 25.50
CA ARG A 182 -2.65 2.81 24.15
C ARG A 182 -1.67 2.20 23.17
N PHE A 183 -0.40 2.58 23.23
CA PHE A 183 0.59 2.23 22.22
C PHE A 183 1.86 1.62 22.80
N ASN A 184 2.32 0.55 22.16
CA ASN A 184 3.71 0.11 22.25
C ASN A 184 4.42 0.54 20.97
N VAL A 185 5.19 1.62 21.04
CA VAL A 185 5.83 2.23 19.86
C VAL A 185 7.07 1.44 19.47
N ILE A 186 7.10 1.00 18.21
CA ILE A 186 8.25 0.33 17.60
C ILE A 186 8.73 1.21 16.44
N TYR A 187 9.98 1.63 16.50
CA TYR A 187 10.57 2.45 15.45
C TYR A 187 10.90 1.60 14.22
N ALA A 188 10.57 2.14 13.05
CA ALA A 188 10.91 1.57 11.75
C ALA A 188 11.82 2.52 10.99
N ASP A 189 12.85 1.99 10.33
CA ASP A 189 13.68 2.81 9.46
C ASP A 189 12.94 3.11 8.16
N LEU A 190 13.20 4.31 7.62
CA LEU A 190 12.75 4.69 6.29
C LEU A 190 13.85 4.42 5.27
N LYS A 191 13.57 3.56 4.29
CA LYS A 191 14.50 3.24 3.19
C LYS A 191 13.93 3.67 1.84
N PRO A 192 14.74 4.16 0.89
CA PRO A 192 14.26 4.41 -0.46
C PRO A 192 13.70 3.15 -1.13
N ALA A 193 12.60 3.25 -1.86
CA ALA A 193 11.98 2.10 -2.52
C ALA A 193 12.91 1.36 -3.49
N ARG A 194 13.90 2.05 -4.09
CA ARG A 194 14.93 1.44 -4.96
C ARG A 194 15.79 0.38 -4.26
N GLU A 195 15.87 0.39 -2.92
CA GLU A 195 16.58 -0.64 -2.16
C GLU A 195 15.93 -2.02 -2.31
N LEU A 196 14.63 -2.08 -2.65
CA LEU A 196 13.93 -3.33 -2.97
C LEU A 196 14.51 -4.02 -4.22
N GLU A 197 15.27 -3.32 -5.05
CA GLU A 197 15.93 -3.91 -6.21
C GLU A 197 17.33 -4.48 -5.89
N LYS A 198 17.85 -4.22 -4.68
CA LYS A 198 19.21 -4.55 -4.25
C LYS A 198 19.24 -5.18 -2.86
N LEU A 199 18.41 -6.20 -2.65
CA LEU A 199 18.44 -7.00 -1.43
C LEU A 199 19.77 -7.74 -1.30
N PRO A 200 20.47 -7.68 -0.16
CA PRO A 200 21.69 -8.44 0.04
C PRO A 200 21.40 -9.95 0.03
N ILE A 201 22.25 -10.72 -0.65
CA ILE A 201 22.23 -12.19 -0.63
C ILE A 201 23.67 -12.71 -0.77
N ASP A 202 24.16 -13.43 0.23
CA ASP A 202 25.54 -13.92 0.35
C ASP A 202 26.60 -12.89 -0.09
N SER A 203 27.24 -13.10 -1.24
CA SER A 203 28.31 -12.26 -1.79
C SER A 203 27.82 -11.22 -2.81
N GLY A 204 26.51 -10.98 -2.92
CA GLY A 204 25.94 -10.11 -3.93
C GLY A 204 24.60 -9.51 -3.53
N THR A 205 23.83 -9.14 -4.54
CA THR A 205 22.48 -8.57 -4.38
C THR A 205 21.50 -9.21 -5.33
N THR A 206 20.25 -9.33 -4.91
CA THR A 206 19.13 -9.71 -5.75
C THR A 206 17.99 -8.70 -5.65
N SER A 207 17.05 -8.76 -6.58
CA SER A 207 15.84 -7.96 -6.54
C SER A 207 14.73 -8.66 -5.79
N PHE A 208 13.91 -7.91 -5.05
CA PHE A 208 12.63 -8.36 -4.52
C PHE A 208 11.63 -8.75 -5.62
N TYR A 209 11.84 -8.23 -6.84
CA TYR A 209 10.98 -8.43 -7.99
C TYR A 209 11.61 -9.37 -9.02
N HIS A 210 10.79 -10.11 -9.74
CA HIS A 210 11.22 -10.81 -10.94
C HIS A 210 11.68 -9.79 -11.99
N GLN A 211 12.88 -10.00 -12.54
CA GLN A 211 13.53 -9.07 -13.48
C GLN A 211 13.30 -9.45 -14.96
N LYS A 212 12.84 -10.67 -15.23
CA LYS A 212 12.70 -11.23 -16.58
C LYS A 212 11.48 -12.17 -16.65
N GLY A 213 11.06 -12.48 -17.88
CA GLY A 213 9.98 -13.42 -18.18
C GLY A 213 8.58 -12.86 -17.92
N ILE A 214 7.58 -13.74 -17.95
CA ILE A 214 6.15 -13.39 -17.77
C ILE A 214 5.83 -12.80 -16.39
N LEU A 215 6.69 -13.08 -15.40
CA LEU A 215 6.55 -12.58 -14.04
C LEU A 215 7.27 -11.24 -13.81
N LYS A 216 7.87 -10.63 -14.84
CA LYS A 216 8.61 -9.36 -14.67
C LYS A 216 7.77 -8.32 -13.93
N GLY A 217 8.37 -7.66 -12.92
CA GLY A 217 7.71 -6.65 -12.09
C GLY A 217 6.87 -7.20 -10.93
N TYR A 218 6.56 -8.50 -10.91
CA TYR A 218 5.91 -9.12 -9.75
C TYR A 218 6.91 -9.39 -8.62
N VAL A 219 6.44 -9.30 -7.39
CA VAL A 219 7.19 -9.68 -6.18
C VAL A 219 7.45 -11.18 -6.20
N LYS A 220 8.70 -11.59 -5.95
CA LYS A 220 9.05 -13.00 -5.94
C LYS A 220 8.30 -13.72 -4.81
N GLY A 221 7.72 -14.88 -5.12
CA GLY A 221 7.01 -15.71 -4.15
C GLY A 221 5.65 -15.18 -3.68
N SER A 222 5.09 -14.12 -4.30
CA SER A 222 3.81 -13.53 -3.90
C SER A 222 2.59 -14.03 -4.69
N VAL A 223 2.78 -14.94 -5.65
CA VAL A 223 1.69 -15.51 -6.47
C VAL A 223 0.55 -16.02 -5.58
N LYS A 224 -0.69 -15.71 -5.97
CA LYS A 224 -1.92 -16.06 -5.23
C LYS A 224 -2.74 -17.10 -6.01
N PRO A 225 -2.52 -18.41 -5.81
CA PRO A 225 -3.18 -19.44 -6.62
C PRO A 225 -4.71 -19.36 -6.58
N LEU A 226 -5.29 -19.02 -5.44
CA LEU A 226 -6.75 -18.92 -5.30
C LEU A 226 -7.30 -17.74 -6.10
N GLU A 227 -6.70 -16.55 -6.00
CA GLU A 227 -7.11 -15.40 -6.83
C GLU A 227 -6.93 -15.69 -8.32
N SER A 228 -5.81 -16.30 -8.72
CA SER A 228 -5.60 -16.73 -10.10
C SER A 228 -6.71 -17.67 -10.60
N ILE A 229 -7.16 -18.63 -9.79
CA ILE A 229 -8.22 -19.57 -10.20
C ILE A 229 -9.57 -18.84 -10.35
N PHE A 230 -9.95 -18.00 -9.40
CA PHE A 230 -11.31 -17.43 -9.35
C PHE A 230 -11.48 -16.12 -10.12
N LEU A 231 -10.40 -15.35 -10.31
CA LEU A 231 -10.47 -13.99 -10.87
C LEU A 231 -9.75 -13.83 -12.21
N SER A 232 -8.92 -14.79 -12.65
CA SER A 232 -8.15 -14.63 -13.90
C SER A 232 -9.03 -14.49 -15.12
N LEU A 233 -10.14 -15.24 -15.20
CA LEU A 233 -11.08 -15.15 -16.32
C LEU A 233 -11.77 -13.79 -16.36
N LEU A 234 -12.20 -13.28 -15.20
CA LEU A 234 -12.86 -11.98 -15.09
C LEU A 234 -11.92 -10.81 -15.39
N SER A 235 -10.65 -10.95 -14.97
CA SER A 235 -9.64 -9.91 -15.11
C SER A 235 -8.79 -10.04 -16.37
N LEU A 236 -8.91 -11.13 -17.11
CA LEU A 236 -7.99 -11.55 -18.19
C LEU A 236 -6.51 -11.47 -17.77
N ASP A 237 -6.21 -11.80 -16.50
CA ASP A 237 -4.87 -11.78 -15.91
C ASP A 237 -4.64 -13.04 -15.08
N PHE A 238 -3.73 -13.90 -15.53
CA PHE A 238 -3.39 -15.13 -14.82
C PHE A 238 -2.70 -14.86 -13.46
N PHE A 239 -2.09 -13.68 -13.29
CA PHE A 239 -1.36 -13.29 -12.09
C PHE A 239 -2.11 -12.24 -11.26
N VAL A 240 -3.42 -12.09 -11.47
CA VAL A 240 -4.30 -11.26 -10.63
C VAL A 240 -4.08 -11.57 -9.14
N GLY A 241 -4.04 -10.52 -8.32
CA GLY A 241 -3.76 -10.64 -6.88
C GLY A 241 -2.28 -10.72 -6.50
N THR A 242 -1.39 -10.98 -7.46
CA THR A 242 0.05 -11.05 -7.20
C THR A 242 0.61 -9.67 -6.90
N ASP A 243 1.31 -9.54 -5.77
CA ASP A 243 1.95 -8.29 -5.37
C ASP A 243 2.97 -7.84 -6.43
N LYS A 244 3.00 -6.54 -6.75
CA LYS A 244 3.81 -6.00 -7.85
C LYS A 244 4.65 -4.78 -7.45
N VAL A 245 5.60 -4.41 -8.30
CA VAL A 245 6.40 -3.20 -8.17
C VAL A 245 5.52 -1.97 -8.43
N TYR A 246 5.76 -0.88 -7.69
CA TYR A 246 5.17 0.42 -7.97
C TYR A 246 6.15 1.22 -8.83
N ALA A 247 6.23 0.89 -10.12
CA ALA A 247 7.18 1.49 -11.07
C ALA A 247 6.65 1.42 -12.51
N ASP A 248 7.13 2.34 -13.36
CA ASP A 248 6.72 2.50 -14.76
C ASP A 248 6.55 1.15 -15.47
N TYR A 249 5.34 0.89 -16.00
CA TYR A 249 5.00 -0.35 -16.68
C TYR A 249 5.90 -0.64 -17.89
N ARG A 250 6.49 0.39 -18.52
CA ARG A 250 7.46 0.21 -19.61
C ARG A 250 8.76 -0.44 -19.12
N GLN A 251 9.09 -0.24 -17.85
CA GLN A 251 10.26 -0.82 -17.21
C GLN A 251 9.91 -2.15 -16.54
N SER A 252 8.80 -2.22 -15.82
CA SER A 252 8.39 -3.38 -15.03
C SER A 252 7.64 -4.44 -15.83
N GLY A 253 7.07 -4.09 -16.98
CA GLY A 253 6.25 -4.98 -17.81
C GLY A 253 4.78 -5.10 -17.38
N ASN A 254 4.37 -4.48 -16.27
CA ASN A 254 3.00 -4.55 -15.76
C ASN A 254 2.55 -3.25 -15.05
N PRO A 255 1.42 -2.63 -15.43
CA PRO A 255 0.90 -1.45 -14.75
C PRO A 255 0.44 -1.74 -13.30
N PHE A 256 0.51 -0.72 -12.44
CA PHE A 256 -0.08 -0.78 -11.10
C PHE A 256 -1.58 -0.47 -11.15
N TYR A 257 -2.32 -1.32 -11.84
CA TYR A 257 -3.77 -1.15 -12.04
C TYR A 257 -4.56 -1.47 -10.77
N THR A 258 -5.69 -0.77 -10.60
CA THR A 258 -6.60 -0.92 -9.44
C THR A 258 -8.02 -1.39 -9.82
N SER A 259 -8.30 -1.56 -11.11
CA SER A 259 -9.54 -2.13 -11.62
C SER A 259 -9.33 -3.53 -12.18
N LEU A 260 -10.22 -4.47 -11.82
CA LEU A 260 -10.22 -5.82 -12.41
C LEU A 260 -10.65 -5.82 -13.88
N LYS A 261 -11.38 -4.80 -14.35
CA LYS A 261 -11.80 -4.71 -15.76
C LYS A 261 -10.59 -4.52 -16.68
N PRO A 262 -10.31 -5.43 -17.63
CA PRO A 262 -9.10 -5.38 -18.47
C PRO A 262 -8.93 -4.06 -19.23
N TRP A 263 -10.02 -3.51 -19.76
CA TRP A 263 -10.02 -2.25 -20.52
C TRP A 263 -9.72 -1.01 -19.67
N ASN A 264 -9.78 -1.12 -18.33
CA ASN A 264 -9.48 -0.03 -17.40
C ASN A 264 -8.04 -0.09 -16.86
N ARG A 265 -7.20 -1.05 -17.29
CA ARG A 265 -5.87 -1.23 -16.68
C ARG A 265 -4.97 0.00 -16.77
N LYS A 266 -5.00 0.71 -17.91
CA LYS A 266 -4.22 1.92 -18.11
C LYS A 266 -4.78 3.11 -17.33
N THR A 267 -6.09 3.32 -17.38
CA THR A 267 -6.75 4.46 -16.71
C THR A 267 -6.81 4.31 -15.20
N SER A 268 -6.73 3.08 -14.68
CA SER A 268 -6.66 2.78 -13.25
C SER A 268 -5.23 2.54 -12.73
N ASP A 269 -4.20 2.81 -13.55
CA ASP A 269 -2.80 2.69 -13.15
C ASP A 269 -2.40 3.85 -12.24
N MET A 270 -2.03 3.53 -10.99
CA MET A 270 -1.70 4.55 -10.00
C MET A 270 -0.42 5.34 -10.31
N LEU A 271 0.42 4.87 -11.22
CA LEU A 271 1.62 5.64 -11.60
C LEU A 271 1.26 6.93 -12.36
N ASP A 272 0.22 6.88 -13.19
CA ASP A 272 -0.41 8.07 -13.76
C ASP A 272 -1.48 8.56 -12.78
N PHE A 273 -1.04 9.16 -11.68
CA PHE A 273 -1.90 9.44 -10.54
C PHE A 273 -3.03 10.41 -10.87
N ALA A 274 -2.83 11.34 -11.83
CA ALA A 274 -3.88 12.26 -12.27
C ALA A 274 -5.01 11.50 -12.98
N THR A 275 -4.68 10.70 -13.99
CA THR A 275 -5.64 9.86 -14.71
C THR A 275 -6.32 8.84 -13.78
N PHE A 276 -5.56 8.27 -12.84
CA PHE A 276 -6.08 7.37 -11.82
C PHE A 276 -7.13 8.05 -10.92
N LEU A 277 -6.88 9.29 -10.48
CA LEU A 277 -7.83 10.04 -9.67
C LEU A 277 -9.11 10.33 -10.45
N GLU A 278 -8.99 10.78 -11.70
CA GLU A 278 -10.13 11.01 -12.60
C GLU A 278 -10.96 9.73 -12.81
N PHE A 279 -10.29 8.59 -13.03
CA PHE A 279 -10.94 7.28 -13.17
C PHE A 279 -11.78 6.91 -11.95
N TRP A 280 -11.32 7.25 -10.74
CA TRP A 280 -12.06 7.04 -9.50
C TRP A 280 -13.01 8.19 -9.14
N GLY A 281 -13.20 9.15 -10.05
CA GLY A 281 -14.16 10.24 -9.96
C GLY A 281 -13.69 11.44 -9.13
N TRP A 282 -12.42 11.51 -8.76
CA TRP A 282 -11.84 12.66 -8.08
C TRP A 282 -11.56 13.78 -9.07
N GLN A 283 -11.83 15.03 -8.67
CA GLN A 283 -11.79 16.21 -9.53
C GLN A 283 -10.63 17.13 -9.12
N LEU A 284 -9.44 16.55 -8.94
CA LEU A 284 -8.23 17.27 -8.55
C LEU A 284 -7.58 18.01 -9.71
#